data_AF-A0A3D2IGE4-F1
#
_entry.id   AF-A0A3D2IGE4-F1
#
_cell.length_a   1.000
_cell.length_b   1.000
_cell.length_c   1.000
_cell.angle_alpha   90.00
_cell.angle_beta   90.00
_cell.angle_gamma   90.00
#
_symmetry.space_group_name_H-M   'P 1'
#
loop_
_entity.id
_entity.type
_entity.pdbx_description
1 polymer ?
#
loop_
_entity_poly.entity_id
_entity_poly.type
_entity_poly.pdbx_seq_one_letter_code
_entity_poly.pdbx_strand_id
1 'polypeptide(L)'
;TNNYGPRQYPEKLIPKCIDSISSGKKIPLHGDGSYVRDWIHVRDNVDGIWYVIEYGENRNVYNISGDNPLSNIEVVKKVCSWFGIEDYESHVEFVEN
;
A
#
# COMPACT_ATOMS: atom_id res chain seq x y z
N THR A 1 -6.24 -8.05 -3.10
CA THR A 1 -4.95 -7.34 -3.22
C THR A 1 -5.19 -5.85 -3.32
N ASN A 2 -4.34 -5.03 -2.69
CA ASN A 2 -4.35 -3.58 -2.73
C ASN A 2 -3.36 -3.08 -3.79
N ASN A 3 -3.83 -2.25 -4.72
CA ASN A 3 -2.95 -1.57 -5.65
C ASN A 3 -2.18 -0.44 -4.96
N TYR A 4 -0.93 -0.22 -5.38
CA TYR A 4 -0.16 0.98 -5.07
C TYR A 4 0.60 1.49 -6.30
N GLY A 5 0.93 2.79 -6.33
CA GLY A 5 1.72 3.38 -7.40
C GLY A 5 1.33 4.82 -7.73
N PRO A 6 1.88 5.37 -8.82
CA PRO A 6 1.61 6.75 -9.24
C PRO A 6 0.12 7.04 -9.42
N ARG A 7 -0.28 8.30 -9.13
CA ARG A 7 -1.67 8.81 -9.25
C ARG A 7 -2.66 8.20 -8.25
N GLN A 8 -2.19 7.51 -7.21
CA GLN A 8 -3.03 7.07 -6.11
C GLN A 8 -3.49 8.27 -5.26
N TYR A 9 -4.76 8.27 -4.84
CA TYR A 9 -5.32 9.37 -4.06
C TYR A 9 -4.57 9.54 -2.70
N PRO A 10 -4.28 10.79 -2.25
CA PRO A 10 -3.39 11.04 -1.10
C PRO A 10 -3.83 10.43 0.23
N GLU A 11 -5.10 10.09 0.42
CA GLU A 11 -5.60 9.48 1.65
C GLU A 11 -5.25 7.99 1.80
N LYS A 12 -4.78 7.33 0.73
CA LYS A 12 -4.37 5.92 0.82
C LYS A 12 -3.06 5.79 1.61
N LEU A 13 -2.85 4.64 2.25
CA LEU A 13 -1.75 4.43 3.21
C LEU A 13 -0.38 4.92 2.70
N ILE A 14 0.11 4.39 1.58
CA ILE A 14 1.44 4.73 1.05
C ILE A 14 1.58 6.23 0.73
N PRO A 15 0.70 6.85 -0.10
CA PRO A 15 0.83 8.28 -0.38
C PRO A 15 0.61 9.14 0.87
N LYS A 16 -0.26 8.73 1.81
CA LYS A 16 -0.44 9.43 3.09
C LYS A 16 0.82 9.42 3.94
N CYS A 17 1.53 8.29 4.02
CA CYS A 17 2.80 8.19 4.72
C CYS A 17 3.83 9.14 4.12
N ILE A 18 3.98 9.12 2.78
CA ILE A 18 4.92 9.98 2.05
C ILE A 18 4.60 11.45 2.29
N ASP A 19 3.32 11.85 2.21
CA ASP A 19 2.86 13.23 2.44
C ASP A 19 3.10 13.68 3.89
N SER A 20 2.76 12.84 4.87
CA SER A 20 2.99 13.11 6.29
C SER A 20 4.46 13.35 6.59
N ILE A 21 5.35 12.43 6.16
CA ILE A 21 6.81 12.57 6.38
C ILE A 21 7.34 13.83 5.68
N SER A 22 6.97 14.04 4.42
CA SER A 22 7.43 15.21 3.64
C SER A 22 6.94 16.55 4.22
N SER A 23 5.81 16.53 4.93
CA SER A 23 5.23 17.69 5.60
C SER A 23 5.65 17.84 7.07
N GLY A 24 6.51 16.96 7.59
CA GLY A 24 6.90 16.94 9.00
C GLY A 24 5.73 16.64 9.96
N LYS A 25 4.68 15.98 9.47
CA LYS A 25 3.51 15.57 10.26
C LYS A 25 3.63 14.10 10.65
N LYS A 26 2.96 13.71 11.73
CA LYS A 26 2.81 12.29 12.07
C LYS A 26 1.97 11.56 11.02
N ILE A 27 2.26 10.29 10.84
CA ILE A 27 1.54 9.36 9.98
C ILE A 27 0.33 8.85 10.78
N PRO A 28 -0.91 9.14 10.36
CA PRO A 28 -2.08 8.57 11.01
C PRO A 28 -2.18 7.08 10.66
N LEU A 29 -2.11 6.21 11.67
CA LEU A 29 -2.22 4.76 11.52
C LEU A 29 -3.44 4.25 12.26
N HIS A 30 -4.41 3.71 11.54
CA HIS A 30 -5.67 3.21 12.11
C HIS A 30 -5.50 1.91 12.89
N GLY A 31 -6.15 1.83 14.05
CA GLY A 31 -6.10 0.68 14.95
C GLY A 31 -4.71 0.46 15.52
N ASP A 32 -4.25 -0.78 15.53
CA ASP A 32 -2.89 -1.15 15.97
C ASP A 32 -1.91 -1.34 14.78
N GLY A 33 -2.36 -1.08 13.55
CA GLY A 33 -1.58 -1.28 12.34
C GLY A 33 -1.37 -2.75 11.93
N SER A 34 -2.00 -3.72 12.60
CA SER A 34 -1.81 -5.16 12.35
C SER A 34 -2.53 -5.68 11.10
N TYR A 35 -3.45 -4.90 10.51
CA TYR A 35 -4.20 -5.31 9.33
C TYR A 35 -3.29 -5.66 8.15
N VAL A 36 -3.34 -6.93 7.73
CA VAL A 36 -2.58 -7.45 6.58
C VAL A 36 -3.34 -7.27 5.29
N ARG A 37 -2.62 -6.84 4.24
CA ARG A 37 -3.11 -6.81 2.86
C ARG A 37 -2.01 -7.34 1.94
N ASP A 38 -2.42 -8.00 0.87
CA ASP A 38 -1.53 -8.27 -0.27
C ASP A 38 -1.37 -6.99 -1.10
N TRP A 39 -0.16 -6.65 -1.53
CA TRP A 39 0.15 -5.41 -2.26
C TRP A 39 0.70 -5.69 -3.66
N ILE A 40 0.09 -5.09 -4.69
CA ILE A 40 0.53 -5.18 -6.08
C ILE A 40 0.80 -3.79 -6.65
N HIS A 41 1.87 -3.64 -7.41
CA HIS A 41 2.10 -2.38 -8.11
C HIS A 41 1.04 -2.19 -9.20
N VAL A 42 0.59 -0.95 -9.42
CA VAL A 42 -0.51 -0.65 -10.34
C VAL A 42 -0.23 -1.11 -11.77
N ARG A 43 1.04 -1.09 -12.21
CA ARG A 43 1.41 -1.58 -13.55
C ARG A 43 1.23 -3.09 -13.66
N ASP A 44 1.72 -3.87 -12.70
CA ASP A 44 1.60 -5.32 -12.71
C ASP A 44 0.13 -5.77 -12.70
N ASN A 45 -0.73 -5.04 -11.98
CA ASN A 45 -2.16 -5.31 -12.02
C ASN A 45 -2.77 -5.02 -13.39
N VAL A 46 -2.38 -3.91 -14.03
CA VAL A 46 -2.83 -3.58 -15.39
C VAL A 46 -2.31 -4.60 -16.40
N ASP A 47 -1.07 -5.06 -16.28
CA ASP A 47 -0.50 -6.11 -17.13
C ASP A 47 -1.26 -7.43 -16.96
N GLY A 48 -1.63 -7.79 -15.72
CA GLY A 48 -2.50 -8.94 -15.45
C GLY A 48 -3.90 -8.79 -16.07
N ILE A 49 -4.50 -7.61 -16.02
CA ILE A 49 -5.79 -7.33 -16.68
C ILE A 49 -5.65 -7.45 -18.19
N TRP A 50 -4.58 -6.88 -18.76
CA TRP A 50 -4.30 -6.94 -20.18
C TRP A 50 -4.14 -8.39 -20.66
N TYR A 51 -3.41 -9.21 -19.90
CA TYR A 51 -3.28 -10.65 -20.17
C TYR A 51 -4.64 -11.36 -20.18
N VAL A 52 -5.51 -11.08 -19.21
CA VAL A 52 -6.86 -11.66 -19.17
C VAL A 52 -7.71 -11.20 -20.35
N ILE A 53 -7.55 -9.96 -20.82
CA ILE A 53 -8.24 -9.47 -22.03
C ILE A 53 -7.77 -10.24 -23.28
N GLU A 54 -6.47 -10.48 -23.43
CA GLU A 54 -5.90 -11.13 -24.61
C GLU A 54 -6.12 -12.66 -24.63
N TYR A 55 -6.02 -13.31 -23.48
CA TYR A 55 -5.94 -14.78 -23.38
C TYR A 55 -6.98 -15.40 -22.44
N GLY A 56 -7.75 -14.60 -21.72
CA GLY A 56 -8.77 -15.09 -20.80
C GLY A 56 -9.97 -15.72 -21.52
N GLU A 57 -10.52 -16.76 -20.93
CA GLU A 57 -11.76 -17.39 -21.38
C GLU A 57 -12.98 -16.60 -20.86
N ASN A 58 -13.94 -16.37 -21.76
CA ASN A 58 -15.17 -15.68 -21.42
C ASN A 58 -15.91 -16.32 -20.24
N ARG A 59 -16.50 -15.48 -19.39
CA ARG A 59 -17.32 -15.87 -18.22
C ARG A 59 -16.55 -16.57 -17.10
N ASN A 60 -15.22 -16.49 -17.08
CA ASN A 60 -14.40 -16.91 -15.95
C ASN A 60 -14.04 -15.75 -15.02
N VAL A 61 -13.62 -16.10 -13.80
CA VAL A 61 -13.11 -15.16 -12.80
C VAL A 61 -11.61 -15.37 -12.65
N TYR A 62 -10.84 -14.27 -12.72
CA TYR A 62 -9.38 -14.28 -12.60
C TYR A 62 -8.94 -13.44 -11.41
N ASN A 63 -8.20 -14.06 -10.48
CA ASN A 63 -7.58 -13.35 -9.37
C ASN A 63 -6.20 -12.84 -9.79
N ILE A 64 -5.96 -11.54 -9.66
CA ILE A 64 -4.65 -10.91 -9.91
C ILE A 64 -4.12 -10.43 -8.56
N SER A 65 -2.96 -10.94 -8.16
CA SER A 65 -2.35 -10.75 -6.84
C SER A 65 -0.86 -10.45 -6.97
N GLY A 66 -0.32 -9.70 -6.01
CA GLY A 66 1.11 -9.41 -5.94
C GLY A 66 1.91 -10.45 -5.15
N ASP A 67 1.23 -11.42 -4.52
CA ASP A 67 1.80 -12.40 -3.58
C ASP A 67 2.77 -11.78 -2.56
N ASN A 68 2.37 -10.63 -2.02
CA ASN A 68 3.20 -9.81 -1.14
C ASN A 68 2.36 -9.31 0.06
N PRO A 69 2.03 -10.21 1.00
CA PRO A 69 1.28 -9.88 2.20
C PRO A 69 2.12 -9.02 3.14
N LEU A 70 1.63 -7.81 3.46
CA LEU A 70 2.23 -6.91 4.44
C LEU A 70 1.14 -6.30 5.31
N SER A 71 1.41 -6.22 6.61
CA SER A 71 0.64 -5.40 7.54
C SER A 71 0.82 -3.91 7.27
N ASN A 72 -0.14 -3.09 7.70
CA ASN A 72 -0.02 -1.63 7.56
C ASN A 72 1.24 -1.11 8.28
N ILE A 73 1.61 -1.68 9.44
CA ILE A 73 2.81 -1.28 10.16
C ILE A 73 4.10 -1.62 9.39
N GLU A 74 4.16 -2.76 8.70
CA GLU A 74 5.30 -3.13 7.85
C GLU A 74 5.43 -2.19 6.65
N VAL A 75 4.31 -1.78 6.06
CA VAL A 75 4.30 -0.77 4.99
C VAL A 75 4.82 0.57 5.51
N VAL A 76 4.33 1.05 6.65
CA VAL A 76 4.79 2.31 7.26
C VAL A 76 6.30 2.25 7.56
N LYS A 77 6.79 1.17 8.17
CA LYS A 77 8.23 0.97 8.45
C LYS A 77 9.07 1.03 7.18
N LYS A 78 8.64 0.38 6.10
CA LYS A 78 9.32 0.43 4.80
C LYS A 78 9.35 1.84 4.22
N VAL A 79 8.24 2.59 4.30
CA VAL A 79 8.22 3.99 3.83
C VAL A 79 9.15 4.84 4.67
N CYS A 80 9.10 4.76 6.00
CA CYS A 80 10.00 5.50 6.90
C CYS A 80 11.48 5.23 6.59
N SER A 81 11.86 3.96 6.34
CA SER A 81 13.25 3.62 6.05
C SER A 81 13.74 4.21 4.72
N TRP A 82 12.87 4.40 3.72
CA TRP A 82 13.23 5.10 2.48
C TRP A 82 13.56 6.58 2.70
N PHE A 83 13.07 7.18 3.79
CA PHE A 83 13.41 8.53 4.23
C PHE A 83 14.55 8.57 5.26
N GLY A 84 15.18 7.43 5.57
CA GLY A 84 16.24 7.34 6.58
C GLY A 84 15.73 7.42 8.03
N ILE A 85 14.44 7.19 8.27
CA ILE A 85 13.83 7.18 9.60
C ILE A 85 13.86 5.75 10.15
N GLU A 86 14.73 5.49 11.13
CA GLU A 86 14.83 4.19 11.81
C GLU A 86 13.78 4.03 12.92
N ASP A 87 13.52 5.10 13.68
CA ASP A 87 12.49 5.16 14.71
C ASP A 87 11.15 5.59 14.10
N TYR A 88 10.44 4.63 13.50
CA TYR A 88 9.12 4.89 12.93
C TYR A 88 8.08 5.28 14.00
N GLU A 89 8.25 4.86 15.27
CA GLU A 89 7.25 5.04 16.33
C GLU A 89 7.09 6.51 16.70
N SER A 90 8.18 7.29 16.71
CA SER A 90 8.12 8.74 16.91
C SER A 90 7.38 9.48 15.78
N HIS A 91 7.22 8.86 14.62
CA HIS A 91 6.60 9.44 13.42
C HIS A 91 5.15 8.97 13.19
N VAL A 92 4.62 8.10 14.04
CA VAL A 92 3.26 7.56 13.92
C VAL A 92 2.35 8.15 14.99
N GLU A 93 1.10 8.37 14.62
CA GLU A 93 -0.03 8.65 15.51
C GLU A 93 -1.08 7.57 15.29
N PHE A 94 -1.34 6.75 16.31
CA PHE A 94 -2.39 5.75 16.24
C PHE A 94 -3.75 6.42 16.41
N VAL A 95 -4.66 6.16 15.47
CA VAL A 95 -6.00 6.74 15.46
C VAL A 95 -7.05 5.63 15.61
N GLU A 96 -8.11 5.92 16.34
CA GLU A 96 -9.24 5.00 16.48
C GLU A 96 -9.91 4.76 15.11
N ASN A 97 -10.54 3.59 14.98
CA ASN A 97 -11.27 3.19 13.77
C ASN A 97 -12.66 3.82 13.70
#